data_AF-A0A410MI63-F1
#
_entry.id   AF-A0A410MI63-F1
#
_cell.length_a   1.000
_cell.length_b   1.000
_cell.length_c   1.000
_cell.angle_alpha   90.00
_cell.angle_beta   90.00
_cell.angle_gamma   90.00
#
_symmetry.space_group_name_H-M   'P 1'
#
loop_
_entity.id
_entity.type
_entity.pdbx_description
1 polymer ?
#
loop_
_entity_poly.entity_id
_entity_poly.type
_entity_poly.pdbx_seq_one_letter_code
_entity_poly.pdbx_strand_id
1 'polypeptide(L)'
;MTEQTLKKVRSVLLYIAFVALSLLVSYLLAYPAGYAPLGYGVISKQEETVKIQPYNTWGIEKEPIIFQPVEGEEWEMKRLVDLIEKQDMWYLMFFASCLIALYMVGTDLLKGETLKKVAWEKCICRTVSSDITSPASP
;
A
#
# COMPACT_ATOMS: atom_id res chain seq x y z
N MET A 1 9.42 -32.60 -20.58
CA MET A 1 9.64 -31.18 -20.24
C MET A 1 11.11 -30.96 -20.02
N THR A 2 11.69 -29.87 -20.53
CA THR A 2 13.10 -29.54 -20.34
C THR A 2 13.35 -29.05 -18.91
N GLU A 3 14.50 -29.35 -18.32
CA GLU A 3 14.84 -28.93 -16.94
C GLU A 3 14.74 -27.40 -16.74
N GLN A 4 14.97 -26.64 -17.81
CA GLN A 4 14.83 -25.18 -17.81
C GLN A 4 13.38 -24.71 -17.61
N THR A 5 12.39 -25.41 -18.17
CA THR A 5 10.97 -25.07 -17.95
C THR A 5 10.56 -25.35 -16.52
N LEU A 6 11.00 -26.47 -15.93
CA LEU A 6 10.72 -26.81 -14.53
C LEU A 6 11.31 -25.78 -13.54
N LYS A 7 12.55 -25.34 -13.76
CA LYS A 7 13.16 -24.27 -12.94
C LYS A 7 12.39 -22.95 -13.03
N LYS A 8 11.95 -22.57 -14.24
CA LYS A 8 11.18 -21.34 -14.46
C LYS A 8 9.81 -21.39 -13.79
N VAL A 9 9.09 -22.50 -13.93
CA VAL A 9 7.79 -22.72 -13.27
C VAL A 9 7.95 -22.68 -11.75
N ARG A 10 8.96 -23.33 -11.18
CA ARG A 10 9.23 -23.29 -9.74
C ARG A 10 9.49 -21.86 -9.24
N SER A 11 10.25 -21.06 -9.99
CA SER A 11 10.52 -19.67 -9.64
C SER A 11 9.25 -18.81 -9.65
N VAL A 12 8.38 -19.00 -10.64
CA VAL A 12 7.10 -18.27 -10.72
C VAL A 12 6.16 -18.69 -9.58
N LEU A 13 6.09 -19.98 -9.28
CA LEU A 13 5.26 -20.50 -8.19
C LEU A 13 5.69 -19.93 -6.83
N LEU A 14 7.00 -19.86 -6.58
CA LEU A 14 7.55 -19.24 -5.36
C LEU A 14 7.25 -17.74 -5.29
N TYR A 15 7.29 -17.03 -6.42
CA TYR A 15 6.92 -15.62 -6.46
C TYR A 15 5.44 -15.41 -6.12
N ILE A 16 4.54 -16.21 -6.72
CA ILE A 16 3.11 -16.14 -6.43
C ILE A 16 2.83 -16.46 -4.95
N ALA A 17 3.48 -17.50 -4.41
CA ALA A 17 3.38 -17.84 -2.99
C ALA A 17 3.86 -16.69 -2.09
N PHE A 18 4.93 -15.99 -2.47
CA PHE A 18 5.43 -14.83 -1.74
C PHE A 18 4.46 -13.64 -1.78
N VAL A 19 3.85 -13.36 -2.93
CA VAL A 19 2.83 -12.31 -3.05
C VAL A 19 1.61 -12.63 -2.20
N ALA A 20 1.13 -13.89 -2.22
CA ALA A 20 0.04 -14.33 -1.39
C ALA A 20 0.36 -14.21 0.11
N LEU A 21 1.58 -14.59 0.52
CA LEU A 21 2.05 -14.43 1.89
C LEU A 21 2.14 -12.96 2.29
N SER A 22 2.61 -12.09 1.40
CA SER A 22 2.72 -10.65 1.63
C SER A 22 1.35 -10.02 1.86
N LEU A 23 0.34 -10.41 1.06
CA LEU A 23 -1.05 -9.99 1.26
C LEU A 23 -1.60 -10.49 2.59
N LEU A 24 -1.31 -11.74 2.97
CA LEU A 24 -1.73 -12.32 4.25
C LEU A 24 -1.15 -11.55 5.44
N VAL A 25 0.16 -11.30 5.44
CA VAL A 25 0.83 -10.53 6.51
C VAL A 25 0.30 -9.10 6.56
N SER A 26 0.08 -8.49 5.39
CA SER A 26 -0.46 -7.12 5.30
C SER A 26 -1.90 -7.05 5.79
N TYR A 27 -2.70 -8.08 5.53
CA TYR A 27 -4.06 -8.22 6.04
C TYR A 27 -4.08 -8.33 7.55
N LEU A 28 -3.20 -9.15 8.13
CA LEU A 28 -3.07 -9.28 9.59
C LEU A 28 -2.63 -7.97 10.26
N LEU A 29 -1.77 -7.18 9.61
CA LEU A 29 -1.37 -5.87 10.12
C LEU A 29 -2.49 -4.84 10.05
N ALA A 30 -3.17 -4.75 8.90
CA ALA A 30 -4.17 -3.71 8.67
C ALA A 30 -5.46 -3.95 9.48
N TYR A 31 -5.96 -5.19 9.54
CA TYR A 31 -7.28 -5.49 10.10
C TYR A 31 -7.25 -5.92 11.57
N PRO A 32 -6.79 -7.14 11.94
CA PRO A 32 -6.88 -7.60 13.33
C PRO A 32 -5.92 -6.88 14.26
N ALA A 33 -4.76 -6.41 13.79
CA ALA A 33 -3.88 -5.59 14.60
C ALA A 33 -4.30 -4.09 14.63
N GLY A 34 -5.23 -3.68 13.74
CA GLY A 34 -5.64 -2.27 13.61
C GLY A 34 -4.45 -1.33 13.42
N TYR A 35 -3.35 -1.82 12.83
CA TYR A 35 -2.09 -1.08 12.78
C TYR A 35 -2.16 -0.02 11.70
N ALA A 36 -2.66 1.16 12.09
CA ALA A 36 -2.84 2.34 11.26
C ALA A 36 -1.84 3.44 11.67
N PRO A 37 -0.55 3.33 11.28
CA PRO A 37 0.44 4.34 11.62
C PRO A 37 0.07 5.67 10.96
N LEU A 38 -0.01 6.74 11.75
CA LEU A 38 -0.54 8.05 11.33
C LEU A 38 -2.02 8.05 10.90
N GLY A 39 -2.76 6.98 11.21
CA GLY A 39 -4.16 6.86 10.86
C GLY A 39 -5.09 7.50 11.90
N TYR A 40 -6.38 7.39 11.62
CA TYR A 40 -7.46 7.80 12.51
C TYR A 40 -8.39 6.62 12.81
N GLY A 41 -8.94 6.58 14.02
CA GLY A 41 -9.98 5.65 14.44
C GLY A 41 -11.23 6.40 14.90
N VAL A 42 -12.42 5.87 14.63
CA VAL A 42 -13.68 6.46 15.11
C VAL A 42 -14.08 5.81 16.43
N ILE A 43 -14.07 6.58 17.53
CA ILE A 43 -14.43 6.07 18.86
C ILE A 43 -15.95 6.13 19.06
N SER A 44 -16.58 7.21 18.58
CA SER A 44 -18.03 7.42 18.75
C SER A 44 -18.56 8.37 17.68
N LYS A 45 -19.71 7.98 17.09
CA LYS A 45 -20.53 8.80 16.20
C LYS A 45 -21.73 9.28 17.02
N GLN A 46 -21.77 10.56 17.39
CA GLN A 46 -22.98 11.21 17.92
C GLN A 46 -23.59 12.06 16.79
N GLU A 47 -24.90 12.26 16.80
CA GLU A 47 -25.66 12.86 15.68
C GLU A 47 -25.11 14.22 15.22
N GLU A 48 -24.44 14.97 16.11
CA GLU A 48 -23.85 16.28 15.85
C GLU A 48 -22.33 16.35 16.11
N THR A 49 -21.66 15.23 16.43
CA THR A 49 -20.23 15.26 16.79
C THR A 49 -19.53 13.92 16.55
N VAL A 50 -18.34 13.95 15.96
CA VAL A 50 -17.50 12.75 15.79
C VAL A 50 -16.25 12.87 16.66
N LYS A 51 -16.04 11.86 17.51
CA LYS A 51 -14.80 11.70 18.27
C LYS A 51 -13.84 10.82 17.50
N ILE A 52 -12.71 11.41 17.13
CA ILE A 52 -11.66 10.77 16.35
C ILE A 52 -10.46 10.52 17.25
N GLN A 53 -9.96 9.28 17.26
CA GLN A 53 -8.69 8.90 17.87
C GLN A 53 -7.59 9.03 16.81
N PRO A 54 -6.68 10.01 16.89
CA PRO A 54 -5.50 10.02 16.06
C PRO A 54 -4.46 9.00 16.58
N TYR A 55 -3.75 8.35 15.66
CA TYR A 55 -2.63 7.45 16.00
C TYR A 55 -1.29 8.09 15.63
N ASN A 56 -0.24 7.78 16.39
CA ASN A 56 1.12 8.21 16.06
C ASN A 56 1.75 7.38 14.92
N THR A 57 2.96 7.74 14.49
CA THR A 57 3.77 6.96 13.52
C THR A 57 3.97 5.49 13.89
N TRP A 58 3.89 5.19 15.19
CA TRP A 58 4.03 3.84 15.75
C TRP A 58 2.69 3.15 16.05
N GLY A 59 1.56 3.72 15.62
CA GLY A 59 0.22 3.17 15.91
C GLY A 59 -0.26 3.36 17.36
N ILE A 60 0.41 4.21 18.14
CA ILE A 60 0.03 4.51 19.53
C ILE A 60 -1.05 5.59 19.53
N GLU A 61 -2.11 5.38 20.31
CA GLU A 61 -3.20 6.32 20.50
C GLU A 61 -2.71 7.67 21.03
N LYS A 62 -3.13 8.76 20.38
CA LYS A 62 -2.97 10.14 20.85
C LYS A 62 -4.29 10.66 21.42
N GLU A 63 -4.22 11.84 22.04
CA GLU A 63 -5.40 12.51 22.61
C GLU A 63 -6.54 12.64 21.57
N PRO A 64 -7.77 12.29 21.96
CA PRO A 64 -8.91 12.27 21.04
C PRO A 64 -9.29 13.69 20.64
N ILE A 65 -9.53 13.88 19.34
CA ILE A 65 -9.96 15.16 18.77
C ILE A 65 -11.47 15.08 18.55
N ILE A 66 -12.17 16.10 19.05
CA ILE A 66 -13.60 16.27 18.83
C ILE A 66 -13.77 17.11 17.56
N PHE A 67 -14.32 16.51 16.51
CA PHE A 67 -14.67 17.22 15.29
C PHE A 67 -16.16 17.55 15.31
N GLN A 68 -16.46 18.85 15.26
CA GLN A 68 -17.83 19.37 15.17
C GLN A 68 -17.91 20.23 13.90
N PRO A 69 -18.71 19.82 12.89
CA PRO A 69 -18.86 20.61 11.67
C PRO A 69 -19.61 21.92 11.94
N VAL A 70 -19.39 22.93 11.12
CA VAL A 70 -20.19 24.16 11.11
C VAL A 70 -21.59 23.84 10.54
N GLU A 71 -22.63 24.51 11.02
CA GLU A 71 -24.01 24.32 10.52
C GLU A 71 -24.05 24.39 8.98
N GLY A 72 -24.58 23.35 8.34
CA GLY A 72 -24.62 23.21 6.87
C GLY A 72 -23.53 22.32 6.25
N GLU A 73 -22.52 21.89 7.02
CA GLU A 73 -21.41 21.06 6.56
C GLU A 73 -21.46 19.61 7.06
N GLU A 74 -22.67 19.09 7.35
CA GLU A 74 -22.87 17.69 7.78
C GLU A 74 -22.31 16.63 6.81
N TRP A 75 -22.16 17.00 5.54
CA TRP A 75 -21.56 16.15 4.50
C TRP A 75 -20.07 15.89 4.77
N GLU A 76 -19.36 16.81 5.43
CA GLU A 76 -17.94 16.65 5.77
C GLU A 76 -17.72 15.54 6.79
N MET A 77 -18.64 15.44 7.76
CA MET A 77 -18.64 14.39 8.77
C MET A 77 -18.79 13.00 8.13
N LYS A 78 -19.74 12.86 7.20
CA LYS A 78 -19.95 11.61 6.44
C LYS A 78 -18.72 11.27 5.59
N ARG A 79 -18.15 12.26 4.91
CA ARG A 79 -16.93 12.10 4.11
C ARG A 79 -15.74 11.66 4.97
N LEU A 80 -15.59 12.23 6.16
CA LEU A 80 -14.49 11.91 7.07
C LEU A 80 -14.59 10.48 7.58
N VAL A 81 -15.78 10.03 7.93
CA VAL A 81 -16.04 8.63 8.30
C VAL A 81 -15.73 7.68 7.15
N ASP A 82 -16.20 7.98 5.93
CA ASP A 82 -15.92 7.16 4.75
C ASP A 82 -14.42 7.06 4.44
N LEU A 83 -13.68 8.14 4.67
CA LEU A 83 -12.22 8.17 4.53
C LEU A 83 -11.53 7.26 5.53
N ILE A 84 -11.98 7.30 6.79
CA ILE A 84 -11.44 6.46 7.86
C ILE A 84 -11.73 4.98 7.58
N GLU A 85 -12.94 4.64 7.13
CA GLU A 85 -13.29 3.25 6.79
C GLU A 85 -12.50 2.71 5.57
N LYS A 86 -12.13 3.58 4.61
CA LYS A 86 -11.30 3.20 3.46
C LYS A 86 -9.80 3.12 3.79
N GLN A 87 -9.40 3.69 4.91
CA GLN A 87 -8.00 3.80 5.32
C GLN A 87 -7.35 2.41 5.47
N ASP A 88 -8.08 1.43 5.99
CA ASP A 88 -7.60 0.06 6.19
C ASP A 88 -7.24 -0.63 4.87
N MET A 89 -8.03 -0.40 3.83
CA MET A 89 -7.73 -0.89 2.48
C MET A 89 -6.46 -0.26 1.92
N TRP A 90 -6.24 1.02 2.19
CA TRP A 90 -5.02 1.71 1.76
C TRP A 90 -3.79 1.18 2.49
N TYR A 91 -3.87 0.94 3.79
CA TYR A 91 -2.78 0.33 4.55
C TYR A 91 -2.48 -1.11 4.11
N LEU A 92 -3.51 -1.92 3.84
CA LEU A 92 -3.34 -3.26 3.27
C LEU A 92 -2.48 -3.21 2.00
N MET A 93 -2.85 -2.33 1.06
CA MET A 93 -2.14 -2.17 -0.21
C MET A 93 -0.74 -1.61 -0.01
N PHE A 94 -0.59 -0.64 0.90
CA PHE A 94 0.70 -0.05 1.25
C PHE A 94 1.67 -1.10 1.78
N PHE A 95 1.32 -1.84 2.83
CA PHE A 95 2.17 -2.88 3.40
C PHE A 95 2.49 -3.99 2.40
N ALA A 96 1.51 -4.41 1.60
CA ALA A 96 1.72 -5.43 0.58
C ALA A 96 2.73 -4.95 -0.48
N SER A 97 2.60 -3.70 -0.93
CA SER A 97 3.53 -3.09 -1.88
C SER A 97 4.95 -2.98 -1.32
N CYS A 98 5.10 -2.60 -0.04
CA CYS A 98 6.39 -2.51 0.63
C CYS A 98 7.07 -3.87 0.73
N LEU A 99 6.34 -4.93 1.13
CA LEU A 99 6.89 -6.28 1.23
C LEU A 99 7.34 -6.83 -0.13
N ILE A 100 6.54 -6.59 -1.18
CA ILE A 100 6.89 -7.00 -2.55
C ILE A 100 8.12 -6.23 -3.05
N ALA A 101 8.19 -4.92 -2.78
CA ALA A 101 9.35 -4.10 -3.14
C ALA A 101 10.62 -4.58 -2.44
N LEU A 102 10.55 -4.85 -1.13
CA LEU A 102 11.67 -5.41 -0.36
C LEU A 102 12.12 -6.76 -0.90
N TYR A 103 11.18 -7.62 -1.30
CA TYR A 103 11.51 -8.91 -1.91
C TYR A 103 12.23 -8.74 -3.25
N MET A 104 11.73 -7.86 -4.13
CA MET A 104 12.40 -7.58 -5.42
C MET A 104 13.83 -7.09 -5.18
N VAL A 105 13.99 -6.07 -4.33
CA VAL A 105 15.31 -5.52 -3.97
C VAL A 105 16.22 -6.58 -3.36
N GLY A 106 15.70 -7.42 -2.46
CA GLY A 106 16.45 -8.52 -1.85
C GLY A 106 16.91 -9.57 -2.86
N THR A 107 16.06 -9.93 -3.82
CA THR A 107 16.44 -10.88 -4.88
C THR A 107 17.46 -10.29 -5.86
N ASP A 108 17.42 -8.99 -6.11
CA ASP A 108 18.38 -8.31 -6.98
C ASP A 108 19.77 -8.21 -6.30
N LEU A 109 19.78 -7.92 -4.98
CA LEU A 109 21.00 -7.94 -4.16
C LEU A 109 21.65 -9.33 -4.10
N LEU A 110 20.84 -10.39 -3.92
CA LEU A 110 21.34 -11.77 -3.88
C LEU A 110 21.93 -12.25 -5.21
N LYS A 111 21.50 -11.67 -6.33
CA LYS A 111 22.07 -11.94 -7.66
C LYS A 111 23.36 -11.16 -7.94
N GLY A 112 23.81 -10.32 -7.00
CA GLY A 112 25.02 -9.51 -7.16
C GLY A 112 24.85 -8.34 -8.15
N GLU A 113 23.61 -8.01 -8.53
CA GLU A 113 23.35 -6.85 -9.37
C GLU A 113 23.43 -5.57 -8.53
N THR A 114 24.30 -4.66 -8.94
CA THR A 114 24.49 -3.37 -8.26
C THR A 114 23.21 -2.55 -8.42
N LEU A 115 22.57 -2.15 -7.32
CA LEU A 115 21.31 -1.38 -7.27
C LEU A 115 21.25 -0.20 -8.26
N LYS A 116 22.39 0.41 -8.60
CA LYS A 116 22.53 1.47 -9.59
C LYS A 116 22.14 1.04 -11.02
N LYS A 117 22.46 -0.20 -11.42
CA LYS A 117 22.20 -0.70 -12.79
C LYS A 117 20.72 -1.03 -13.00
N VAL A 118 20.07 -1.63 -11.99
CA VAL A 118 18.63 -1.98 -12.05
C VAL A 118 17.74 -0.74 -12.00
N ALA A 119 18.08 0.27 -11.18
CA ALA A 119 17.35 1.54 -11.15
C ALA A 119 17.49 2.32 -12.47
N TRP A 120 18.70 2.32 -13.06
CA TRP A 120 18.98 3.00 -14.32
C TRP A 120 18.32 2.30 -15.52
N GLU A 121 18.39 0.97 -15.62
CA GLU A 121 17.77 0.21 -16.71
C GLU A 121 16.23 0.19 -16.63
N LYS A 122 15.64 0.09 -15.43
CA LYS A 122 14.17 0.14 -15.30
C LYS A 122 13.60 1.55 -15.50
N CYS A 123 14.30 2.62 -15.10
CA CYS A 123 13.86 3.99 -15.40
C CYS A 123 13.97 4.31 -16.90
N ILE A 124 15.04 3.88 -17.57
CA ILE A 124 15.22 4.18 -19.01
C ILE A 124 14.24 3.38 -19.88
N CYS A 125 14.04 2.08 -19.62
CA CYS A 125 13.14 1.28 -20.44
C CYS A 125 11.66 1.69 -20.31
N ARG A 126 11.23 2.26 -19.17
CA ARG A 126 9.85 2.74 -19.00
C ARG A 126 9.61 4.09 -19.69
N THR A 127 10.65 4.92 -19.79
CA THR A 127 10.57 6.23 -20.46
C THR A 127 10.63 6.08 -21.99
N VAL A 128 11.43 5.14 -22.50
CA VAL A 128 11.49 4.88 -23.96
C VAL A 128 10.21 4.23 -24.50
N SER A 129 9.43 3.53 -23.68
CA SER A 129 8.16 2.94 -24.13
C SER A 129 6.99 3.93 -24.22
N SER A 130 7.05 5.09 -23.55
CA SER A 130 5.99 6.12 -23.63
C SER A 130 6.12 7.04 -24.85
N ASP A 131 7.28 7.08 -25.51
CA ASP A 131 7.52 7.94 -26.66
C ASP A 131 7.17 7.29 -28.02
N ILE A 132 6.83 6.00 -28.06
CA ILE A 132 6.57 5.27 -29.32
C ILE A 132 5.06 5.25 -29.70
N THR A 133 4.16 5.72 -28.85
CA THR A 133 2.71 5.76 -29.14
C THR A 133 2.15 7.17 -29.37
N SER A 134 2.88 8.02 -30.11
CA SER A 134 2.29 9.18 -30.78
C SER A 134 2.56 9.08 -32.28
N PRO A 135 1.64 8.50 -33.09
CA PRO A 135 1.69 8.70 -34.51
C PRO A 135 1.31 10.16 -34.80
N ALA A 136 2.30 10.90 -35.31
CA ALA A 136 2.11 12.18 -35.93
C ALA A 136 0.98 12.10 -36.98
N SER A 137 0.19 13.17 -36.97
CA SER A 137 -0.81 13.62 -37.93
C SER A 137 -0.47 13.39 -39.40
N PRO A 138 -1.49 13.48 -40.26
CA PRO A 138 -1.52 14.56 -41.25
C PRO A 138 -2.53 15.65 -40.90
#